data_AF-A0AAF0E8C6-F1
#
_entry.id   AF-A0AAF0E8C6-F1
#
_cell.length_a   1.000
_cell.length_b   1.000
_cell.length_c   1.000
_cell.angle_alpha   90.00
_cell.angle_beta   90.00
_cell.angle_gamma   90.00
#
_symmetry.space_group_name_H-M   'P 1'
#
loop_
_entity.id
_entity.type
_entity.pdbx_description
1 polymer ?
#
loop_
_entity_poly.entity_id
_entity_poly.type
_entity_poly.pdbx_seq_one_letter_code
_entity_poly.pdbx_strand_id
1 'polypeptide(L)'
;MGACFSSSSKTRDNGGASSGATKTQERRSKDELKVLLLGSGESGKSTIVKQMKIIHQDGYSEQELYMFRITILKNLLDSIKALALALRRFDMEPQQIENREAADLVTAFELPADVDATLPPQVAQAIMRLWSDPVMAKLLERRGEFYVMDNFDYFLNRAERVTQLNYLPTQEDVLHSRSKTSGIVETNFAMGDMRINLVDVGGQRSERTKWIHSFESVTSIIFCVALSEYDQMLLEDPSQNRMAESLVLFESVVNSRWFLRTSVILFLNKIDIFTKKLPMRPLADYFPDYKGGDDVNKAAKYILWRFTSLNRAKLQIYPHITQATDTNNIRLVFAAVKEYVRVLTQNSAA
;
A
#
# COMPACT_ATOMS: atom_id res chain seq x y z
N MET A 1 -4.69 46.37 65.51
CA MET A 1 -4.56 47.69 64.86
C MET A 1 -4.07 47.42 63.45
N GLY A 2 -4.88 47.48 62.40
CA GLY A 2 -5.44 48.71 61.80
C GLY A 2 -4.67 48.95 60.49
N ALA A 3 -5.25 48.59 59.33
CA ALA A 3 -5.85 49.50 58.33
C ALA A 3 -4.79 50.08 57.35
N CYS A 4 -4.82 49.73 56.04
CA CYS A 4 -5.45 50.46 54.91
C CYS A 4 -4.67 51.74 54.51
N PHE A 5 -4.40 52.16 53.26
CA PHE A 5 -5.11 52.07 51.98
C PHE A 5 -4.19 52.32 50.76
N SER A 6 -4.66 51.80 49.62
CA SER A 6 -4.33 51.96 48.17
C SER A 6 -3.64 53.22 47.60
N SER A 7 -2.96 53.05 46.46
CA SER A 7 -3.44 53.62 45.17
C SER A 7 -2.97 52.80 43.96
N SER A 8 -3.76 52.87 42.90
CA SER A 8 -3.95 51.94 41.80
C SER A 8 -3.19 52.29 40.50
N SER A 9 -2.76 51.28 39.74
CA SER A 9 -2.65 51.37 38.28
C SER A 9 -3.19 50.09 37.63
N LYS A 10 -4.27 50.26 36.87
CA LYS A 10 -4.91 49.23 36.04
C LYS A 10 -4.09 49.03 34.77
N THR A 11 -3.51 47.86 34.58
CA THR A 11 -3.22 47.32 33.24
C THR A 11 -4.11 46.11 33.02
N ARG A 12 -5.03 46.28 32.07
CA ARG A 12 -6.05 45.31 31.67
C ARG A 12 -5.40 44.06 31.07
N ASP A 13 -5.99 42.94 31.43
CA ASP A 13 -5.92 41.63 30.78
C ASP A 13 -5.71 41.71 29.27
N ASN A 14 -4.71 40.96 28.80
CA ASN A 14 -4.61 40.55 27.40
C ASN A 14 -4.35 39.04 27.33
N GLY A 15 -5.23 38.26 27.97
CA GLY A 15 -5.25 36.79 27.94
C GLY A 15 -6.16 36.17 26.86
N GLY A 16 -6.59 36.95 25.85
CA GLY A 16 -7.64 36.54 24.91
C GLY A 16 -7.20 35.79 23.65
N ALA A 17 -5.92 35.80 23.27
CA ALA A 17 -5.50 35.34 21.94
C ALA A 17 -5.20 33.83 21.82
N SER A 18 -4.87 33.13 22.90
CA SER A 18 -4.57 31.68 22.84
C SER A 18 -5.82 30.80 22.84
N SER A 19 -6.89 31.22 23.54
CA SER A 19 -8.11 30.41 23.65
C SER A 19 -8.94 30.35 22.35
N GLY A 20 -8.84 31.37 21.50
CA GLY A 20 -9.52 31.43 20.19
C GLY A 20 -8.87 30.54 19.13
N ALA A 21 -7.54 30.45 19.11
CA ALA A 21 -6.82 29.53 18.23
C ALA A 21 -7.09 28.08 18.60
N THR A 22 -7.02 27.72 19.88
CA THR A 22 -7.31 26.36 20.38
C THR A 22 -8.75 25.96 20.13
N LYS A 23 -9.74 26.84 20.40
CA LYS A 23 -11.17 26.56 20.10
C LYS A 23 -11.46 26.42 18.61
N THR A 24 -10.74 27.14 17.75
CA THR A 24 -10.90 27.04 16.29
C THR A 24 -10.24 25.76 15.76
N GLN A 25 -9.14 25.33 16.35
CA GLN A 25 -8.47 24.06 16.06
C GLN A 25 -9.28 22.86 16.58
N GLU A 26 -9.86 22.95 17.78
CA GLU A 26 -10.78 21.96 18.36
C GLU A 26 -12.11 21.87 17.60
N ARG A 27 -12.61 22.99 17.04
CA ARG A 27 -13.78 22.96 16.14
C ARG A 27 -13.43 22.37 14.78
N ARG A 28 -12.24 22.68 14.23
CA ARG A 28 -11.75 22.11 12.97
C ARG A 28 -11.50 20.60 13.07
N SER A 29 -11.04 20.10 14.23
CA SER A 29 -10.82 18.67 14.46
C SER A 29 -12.10 17.87 14.69
N LYS A 30 -13.21 18.50 15.11
CA LYS A 30 -14.51 17.83 15.25
C LYS A 30 -15.17 17.45 13.92
N ASP A 31 -14.81 18.14 12.83
CA ASP A 31 -15.34 17.88 11.48
C ASP A 31 -14.37 17.06 10.61
N GLU A 32 -13.21 16.66 11.15
CA GLU A 32 -12.20 15.88 10.45
C GLU A 32 -12.34 14.39 10.78
N LEU A 33 -12.46 13.58 9.73
CA LEU A 33 -12.67 12.15 9.87
C LEU A 33 -11.33 11.44 9.72
N LYS A 34 -10.88 10.82 10.81
CA LYS A 34 -9.64 10.06 10.84
C LYS A 34 -9.89 8.65 10.31
N VAL A 35 -9.25 8.33 9.20
CA VAL A 35 -9.31 7.01 8.55
C VAL A 35 -7.94 6.36 8.62
N LEU A 36 -7.88 5.14 9.14
CA LEU A 36 -6.63 4.40 9.32
C LEU A 36 -6.48 3.33 8.24
N LEU A 37 -5.39 3.35 7.47
CA LEU A 37 -5.05 2.28 6.52
C LEU A 37 -4.24 1.19 7.22
N LEU A 38 -4.81 0.00 7.31
CA LEU A 38 -4.16 -1.18 7.89
C LEU A 38 -4.04 -2.30 6.86
N GLY A 39 -3.17 -3.26 7.13
CA GLY A 39 -2.94 -4.42 6.27
C GLY A 39 -1.47 -4.82 6.22
N SER A 40 -1.20 -6.04 5.76
CA SER A 40 0.15 -6.59 5.61
C SER A 40 1.03 -5.71 4.70
N GLY A 41 2.35 -5.92 4.74
CA GLY A 41 3.25 -5.35 3.73
C GLY A 41 2.74 -5.66 2.32
N GLU A 42 2.91 -4.73 1.38
CA GLU A 42 2.56 -4.95 -0.04
C GLU A 42 1.07 -5.10 -0.38
N SER A 43 0.16 -5.06 0.60
CA SER A 43 -1.31 -5.14 0.38
C SER A 43 -1.92 -4.02 -0.49
N GLY A 44 -1.18 -2.92 -0.75
CA GLY A 44 -1.62 -1.81 -1.60
C GLY A 44 -2.03 -0.52 -0.87
N LYS A 45 -1.79 -0.43 0.46
CA LYS A 45 -2.08 0.78 1.25
C LYS A 45 -1.52 2.07 0.64
N SER A 46 -0.22 2.11 0.39
CA SER A 46 0.42 3.32 -0.15
C SER A 46 -0.01 3.61 -1.59
N THR A 47 -0.45 2.61 -2.35
CA THR A 47 -1.09 2.82 -3.67
C THR A 47 -2.43 3.56 -3.51
N ILE A 48 -3.22 3.22 -2.50
CA ILE A 48 -4.48 3.93 -2.19
C ILE A 48 -4.19 5.39 -1.80
N VAL A 49 -3.16 5.65 -1.00
CA VAL A 49 -2.74 7.02 -0.66
C VAL A 49 -2.36 7.80 -1.92
N LYS A 50 -1.58 7.19 -2.83
CA LYS A 50 -1.24 7.80 -4.12
C LYS A 50 -2.48 8.10 -4.96
N GLN A 51 -3.47 7.21 -4.97
CA GLN A 51 -4.75 7.45 -5.63
C GLN A 51 -5.52 8.62 -5.02
N MET A 52 -5.51 8.79 -3.69
CA MET A 52 -6.18 9.93 -3.06
C MET A 52 -5.58 11.27 -3.53
N LYS A 53 -4.26 11.32 -3.71
CA LYS A 53 -3.60 12.49 -4.29
C LYS A 53 -4.03 12.73 -5.74
N ILE A 54 -4.09 11.70 -6.58
CA ILE A 54 -4.56 11.79 -7.98
C ILE A 54 -6.02 12.24 -8.07
N ILE A 55 -6.87 11.74 -7.18
CA ILE A 55 -8.32 11.95 -7.26
C ILE A 55 -8.73 13.29 -6.61
N HIS A 56 -8.06 13.71 -5.54
CA HIS A 56 -8.51 14.80 -4.66
C HIS A 56 -7.50 15.94 -4.47
N GLN A 57 -6.28 15.86 -5.00
CA GLN A 57 -5.23 16.88 -4.83
C GLN A 57 -4.50 17.21 -6.14
N ASP A 58 -5.23 17.28 -7.26
CA ASP A 58 -4.71 17.67 -8.59
C ASP A 58 -3.57 16.78 -9.14
N GLY A 59 -3.36 15.60 -8.54
CA GLY A 59 -2.32 14.67 -8.96
C GLY A 59 -0.92 15.08 -8.57
N TYR A 60 0.05 14.72 -9.40
CA TYR A 60 1.48 14.92 -9.15
C TYR A 60 2.03 15.97 -10.10
N SER A 61 2.78 16.94 -9.56
CA SER A 61 3.52 17.89 -10.40
C SER A 61 4.70 17.22 -11.10
N GLU A 62 5.26 17.84 -12.13
CA GLU A 62 6.46 17.32 -12.81
C GLU A 62 7.65 17.15 -11.84
N GLN A 63 7.83 18.05 -10.89
CA GLN A 63 8.87 17.93 -9.88
C GLN A 63 8.64 16.71 -8.97
N GLU A 64 7.39 16.46 -8.56
CA GLU A 64 7.06 15.29 -7.75
C GLU A 64 7.23 13.99 -8.54
N LEU A 65 6.80 13.97 -9.80
CA LEU A 65 7.03 12.85 -10.71
C LEU A 65 8.52 12.57 -10.86
N TYR A 66 9.34 13.62 -11.02
CA TYR A 66 10.80 13.49 -11.09
C TYR A 66 11.38 12.83 -9.83
N MET A 67 10.90 13.17 -8.63
CA MET A 67 11.35 12.53 -7.39
C MET A 67 11.05 11.03 -7.32
N PHE A 68 10.06 10.52 -8.05
CA PHE A 68 9.80 9.08 -8.12
C PHE A 68 10.76 8.32 -9.04
N ARG A 69 11.51 9.02 -9.91
CA ARG A 69 12.40 8.43 -10.91
C ARG A 69 13.39 7.46 -10.28
N ILE A 70 14.08 7.88 -9.22
CA ILE A 70 15.07 7.05 -8.53
C ILE A 70 14.45 5.79 -7.93
N THR A 71 13.24 5.90 -7.37
CA THR A 71 12.50 4.77 -6.79
C THR A 71 12.13 3.77 -7.88
N ILE A 72 11.69 4.26 -9.04
CA ILE A 72 11.30 3.43 -10.18
C ILE A 72 12.51 2.72 -10.80
N LEU A 73 13.63 3.43 -10.99
CA LEU A 73 14.88 2.82 -11.47
C LEU A 73 15.37 1.74 -10.51
N LYS A 74 15.26 2.00 -9.19
CA LYS A 74 15.57 1.00 -8.17
C LYS A 74 14.63 -0.20 -8.23
N ASN A 75 13.32 0.00 -8.39
CA ASN A 75 12.37 -1.11 -8.52
C ASN A 75 12.66 -1.97 -9.76
N LEU A 76 13.01 -1.34 -10.88
CA LEU A 76 13.41 -2.03 -12.10
C LEU A 76 14.67 -2.89 -11.86
N LEU A 77 15.71 -2.29 -11.27
CA LEU A 77 16.98 -2.96 -10.98
C LEU A 77 16.80 -4.10 -9.95
N ASP A 78 16.10 -3.85 -8.85
CA ASP A 78 15.86 -4.87 -7.81
C ASP A 78 15.03 -6.04 -8.35
N SER A 79 14.08 -5.77 -9.26
CA SER A 79 13.26 -6.81 -9.89
C SER A 79 14.09 -7.73 -10.78
N ILE A 80 14.93 -7.18 -11.66
CA ILE A 80 15.78 -8.00 -12.53
C ILE A 80 16.90 -8.69 -11.75
N LYS A 81 17.45 -8.06 -10.69
CA LYS A 81 18.37 -8.71 -9.75
C LYS A 81 17.74 -9.93 -9.10
N ALA A 82 16.49 -9.81 -8.60
CA ALA A 82 15.79 -10.92 -7.99
C ALA A 82 15.60 -12.09 -8.97
N LEU A 83 15.25 -11.81 -10.22
CA LEU A 83 15.15 -12.83 -11.27
C LEU A 83 16.51 -13.48 -11.58
N ALA A 84 17.58 -12.70 -11.71
CA ALA A 84 18.93 -13.22 -11.95
C ALA A 84 19.43 -14.10 -10.79
N LEU A 85 19.15 -13.72 -9.55
CA LEU A 85 19.48 -14.53 -8.37
C LEU A 85 18.64 -15.82 -8.32
N ALA A 86 17.38 -15.76 -8.74
CA ALA A 86 16.51 -16.93 -8.81
C ALA A 86 16.99 -17.92 -9.89
N LEU A 87 17.48 -17.44 -11.05
CA LEU A 87 18.12 -18.30 -12.07
C LEU A 87 19.25 -19.13 -11.46
N ARG A 88 20.18 -18.48 -10.74
CA ARG A 88 21.30 -19.15 -10.05
C ARG A 88 20.81 -20.14 -8.99
N ARG A 89 19.81 -19.75 -8.19
CA ARG A 89 19.26 -20.62 -7.13
C ARG A 89 18.66 -21.92 -7.69
N PHE A 90 18.14 -21.87 -8.90
CA PHE A 90 17.50 -23.02 -9.55
C PHE A 90 18.39 -23.73 -10.57
N ASP A 91 19.68 -23.38 -10.61
CA ASP A 91 20.64 -23.91 -11.59
C ASP A 91 20.14 -23.75 -13.04
N MET A 92 19.48 -22.62 -13.32
CA MET A 92 18.98 -22.25 -14.64
C MET A 92 19.89 -21.20 -15.27
N GLU A 93 20.27 -21.42 -16.52
CA GLU A 93 21.14 -20.50 -17.26
C GLU A 93 20.35 -19.79 -18.38
N PRO A 94 20.67 -18.51 -18.66
CA PRO A 94 20.21 -17.83 -19.86
C PRO A 94 20.49 -18.68 -21.11
N GLN A 95 19.51 -18.71 -22.03
CA GLN A 95 19.65 -19.48 -23.26
C GLN A 95 20.66 -18.82 -24.20
N GLN A 96 20.72 -17.48 -24.19
CA GLN A 96 21.74 -16.73 -24.92
C GLN A 96 22.99 -16.59 -24.05
N ILE A 97 24.15 -16.90 -24.61
CA ILE A 97 25.42 -16.91 -23.86
C ILE A 97 25.79 -15.51 -23.38
N GLU A 98 25.52 -14.49 -24.20
CA GLU A 98 25.78 -13.08 -23.90
C GLU A 98 24.94 -12.58 -22.72
N ASN A 99 23.82 -13.24 -22.42
CA ASN A 99 22.95 -12.88 -21.30
C ASN A 99 23.47 -13.40 -19.96
N ARG A 100 24.46 -14.30 -19.94
CA ARG A 100 25.14 -14.73 -18.71
C ARG A 100 25.92 -13.57 -18.09
N GLU A 101 26.73 -12.89 -18.89
CA GLU A 101 27.44 -11.68 -18.48
C GLU A 101 26.46 -10.56 -18.10
N ALA A 102 25.33 -10.45 -18.80
CA ALA A 102 24.27 -9.51 -18.43
C ALA A 102 23.71 -9.78 -17.02
N ALA A 103 23.50 -11.06 -16.67
CA ALA A 103 23.04 -11.45 -15.34
C ALA A 103 24.07 -11.09 -14.25
N ASP A 104 25.36 -11.34 -14.48
CA ASP A 104 26.42 -10.92 -13.56
C ASP A 104 26.49 -9.39 -13.40
N LEU A 105 26.42 -8.65 -14.50
CA LEU A 105 26.47 -7.19 -14.50
C LEU A 105 25.31 -6.58 -13.71
N VAL A 106 24.07 -7.01 -13.94
CA VAL A 106 22.91 -6.46 -13.23
C VAL A 106 22.92 -6.83 -11.75
N THR A 107 23.39 -8.03 -11.40
CA THR A 107 23.52 -8.45 -9.99
C THR A 107 24.57 -7.62 -9.25
N ALA A 108 25.70 -7.31 -9.88
CA ALA A 108 26.79 -6.55 -9.26
C ALA A 108 26.56 -5.03 -9.22
N PHE A 109 25.75 -4.47 -10.13
CA PHE A 109 25.56 -3.03 -10.22
C PHE A 109 24.73 -2.47 -9.05
N GLU A 110 25.23 -1.46 -8.35
CA GLU A 110 24.49 -0.74 -7.32
C GLU A 110 24.09 0.66 -7.82
N LEU A 111 22.80 0.97 -7.72
CA LEU A 111 22.29 2.28 -8.11
C LEU A 111 22.67 3.31 -7.04
N PRO A 112 23.34 4.42 -7.40
CA PRO A 112 23.63 5.50 -6.46
C PRO A 112 22.35 6.06 -5.83
N ALA A 113 22.42 6.49 -4.57
CA ALA A 113 21.28 7.07 -3.85
C ALA A 113 20.98 8.54 -4.23
N ASP A 114 21.43 8.99 -5.40
CA ASP A 114 21.24 10.34 -5.91
C ASP A 114 19.91 10.44 -6.69
N VAL A 115 19.21 11.57 -6.55
CA VAL A 115 17.97 11.85 -7.28
C VAL A 115 18.22 11.89 -8.79
N ASP A 116 19.42 12.35 -9.20
CA ASP A 116 19.81 12.44 -10.60
C ASP A 116 20.48 11.16 -11.13
N ALA A 117 20.55 10.09 -10.31
CA ALA A 117 21.18 8.84 -10.72
C ALA A 117 20.52 8.28 -11.99
N THR A 118 21.35 7.71 -12.84
CA THR A 118 20.94 7.09 -14.10
C THR A 118 21.49 5.68 -14.19
N LEU A 119 20.86 4.85 -15.02
CA LEU A 119 21.41 3.55 -15.37
C LEU A 119 22.38 3.74 -16.54
N PRO A 120 23.65 3.29 -16.43
CA PRO A 120 24.55 3.30 -17.57
C PRO A 120 23.95 2.52 -18.75
N PRO A 121 24.20 2.93 -20.01
CA PRO A 121 23.61 2.27 -21.18
C PRO A 121 23.86 0.76 -21.23
N GLN A 122 25.05 0.31 -20.79
CA GLN A 122 25.40 -1.11 -20.72
C GLN A 122 24.52 -1.89 -19.73
N VAL A 123 24.23 -1.29 -18.57
CA VAL A 123 23.34 -1.88 -17.56
C VAL A 123 21.91 -1.90 -18.09
N ALA A 124 21.42 -0.79 -18.64
CA ALA A 124 20.08 -0.72 -19.24
C ALA A 124 19.88 -1.80 -20.33
N GLN A 125 20.85 -1.97 -21.22
CA GLN A 125 20.85 -3.03 -22.24
C GLN A 125 20.91 -4.43 -21.63
N ALA A 126 21.68 -4.64 -20.56
CA ALA A 126 21.73 -5.92 -19.86
C ALA A 126 20.36 -6.28 -19.24
N ILE A 127 19.66 -5.31 -18.64
CA ILE A 127 18.30 -5.50 -18.10
C ILE A 127 17.34 -5.95 -19.21
N MET A 128 17.31 -5.22 -20.33
CA MET A 128 16.40 -5.51 -21.45
C MET A 128 16.68 -6.86 -22.09
N ARG A 129 17.96 -7.19 -22.33
CA ARG A 129 18.37 -8.47 -22.93
C ARG A 129 18.04 -9.65 -22.02
N LEU A 130 18.36 -9.53 -20.73
CA LEU A 130 18.10 -10.59 -19.76
C LEU A 130 16.60 -10.83 -19.57
N TRP A 131 15.78 -9.77 -19.50
CA TRP A 131 14.32 -9.91 -19.43
C TRP A 131 13.73 -10.59 -20.67
N SER A 132 14.29 -10.32 -21.84
CA SER A 132 13.85 -10.89 -23.12
C SER A 132 14.37 -12.32 -23.35
N ASP A 133 15.21 -12.86 -22.46
CA ASP A 133 15.75 -14.21 -22.61
C ASP A 133 14.64 -15.26 -22.42
N PRO A 134 14.53 -16.28 -23.30
CA PRO A 134 13.49 -17.29 -23.17
C PRO A 134 13.56 -18.12 -21.88
N VAL A 135 14.68 -18.11 -21.14
CA VAL A 135 14.76 -18.70 -19.80
C VAL A 135 13.76 -18.07 -18.82
N MET A 136 13.42 -16.79 -19.00
CA MET A 136 12.54 -16.06 -18.08
C MET A 136 11.15 -16.65 -18.01
N ALA A 137 10.59 -17.12 -19.13
CA ALA A 137 9.30 -17.78 -19.15
C ALA A 137 9.28 -19.02 -18.24
N LYS A 138 10.32 -19.86 -18.34
CA LYS A 138 10.49 -21.07 -17.51
C LYS A 138 10.70 -20.72 -16.03
N LEU A 139 11.48 -19.67 -15.74
CA LEU A 139 11.69 -19.21 -14.37
C LEU A 139 10.37 -18.74 -13.72
N LEU A 140 9.53 -18.03 -14.47
CA LEU A 140 8.28 -17.48 -13.96
C LEU A 140 7.22 -18.54 -13.64
N GLU A 141 7.30 -19.74 -14.20
CA GLU A 141 6.49 -20.90 -13.75
C GLU A 141 6.74 -21.19 -12.25
N ARG A 142 7.97 -20.96 -11.80
CA ARG A 142 8.44 -21.13 -10.41
C ARG A 142 8.33 -19.87 -9.56
N ARG A 143 7.62 -18.83 -10.02
CA ARG A 143 7.48 -17.50 -9.36
C ARG A 143 7.20 -17.56 -7.86
N GLY A 144 6.37 -18.48 -7.37
CA GLY A 144 6.04 -18.52 -5.94
C GLY A 144 7.08 -19.21 -5.05
N GLU A 145 8.18 -19.73 -5.61
CA GLU A 145 9.28 -20.33 -4.84
C GLU A 145 10.35 -19.29 -4.45
N PHE A 146 10.24 -18.06 -4.95
CA PHE A 146 11.14 -16.95 -4.64
C PHE A 146 10.37 -15.64 -4.55
N TYR A 147 11.00 -14.63 -3.99
CA TYR A 147 10.42 -13.31 -3.88
C TYR A 147 10.84 -12.44 -5.08
N VAL A 148 9.85 -11.82 -5.72
CA VAL A 148 10.01 -10.75 -6.71
C VAL A 148 8.89 -9.74 -6.47
N MET A 149 9.15 -8.44 -6.69
CA MET A 149 8.13 -7.42 -6.48
C MET A 149 6.95 -7.63 -7.44
N ASP A 150 5.70 -7.48 -6.99
CA ASP A 150 4.52 -7.75 -7.83
C ASP A 150 4.41 -6.87 -9.09
N ASN A 151 5.07 -5.71 -9.11
CA ASN A 151 5.10 -4.75 -10.22
C ASN A 151 6.26 -5.00 -11.21
N PHE A 152 6.99 -6.12 -11.08
CA PHE A 152 8.17 -6.40 -11.90
C PHE A 152 7.86 -6.39 -13.40
N ASP A 153 6.74 -7.01 -13.80
CA ASP A 153 6.29 -7.12 -15.17
C ASP A 153 5.97 -5.74 -15.77
N TYR A 154 5.33 -4.86 -15.00
CA TYR A 154 4.99 -3.50 -15.43
C TYR A 154 6.22 -2.72 -15.88
N PHE A 155 7.28 -2.71 -15.05
CA PHE A 155 8.50 -1.96 -15.33
C PHE A 155 9.43 -2.66 -16.31
N LEU A 156 9.59 -3.99 -16.23
CA LEU A 156 10.47 -4.72 -17.14
C LEU A 156 9.95 -4.69 -18.59
N ASN A 157 8.63 -4.77 -18.79
CA ASN A 157 8.03 -4.59 -20.12
C ASN A 157 8.15 -3.15 -20.66
N ARG A 158 8.53 -2.19 -19.81
CA ARG A 158 8.74 -0.77 -20.16
C ARG A 158 10.19 -0.35 -19.93
N ALA A 159 11.11 -1.30 -19.80
CA ALA A 159 12.51 -1.02 -19.45
C ALA A 159 13.16 -0.06 -20.45
N GLU A 160 12.83 -0.17 -21.73
CA GLU A 160 13.33 0.76 -22.77
C GLU A 160 12.99 2.21 -22.44
N ARG A 161 11.72 2.52 -22.16
CA ARG A 161 11.29 3.89 -21.80
C ARG A 161 11.86 4.32 -20.44
N VAL A 162 11.83 3.44 -19.44
CA VAL A 162 12.23 3.75 -18.06
C VAL A 162 13.74 4.01 -17.95
N THR A 163 14.55 3.43 -18.83
CA THR A 163 16.02 3.57 -18.81
C THR A 163 16.53 4.76 -19.64
N GLN A 164 15.65 5.50 -20.32
CA GLN A 164 16.05 6.70 -21.07
C GLN A 164 16.58 7.80 -20.14
N LEU A 165 17.59 8.56 -20.60
CA LEU A 165 18.19 9.63 -19.81
C LEU A 165 17.18 10.71 -19.42
N ASN A 166 16.29 11.08 -20.35
CA ASN A 166 15.22 12.06 -20.18
C ASN A 166 13.91 11.45 -19.65
N TYR A 167 13.95 10.24 -19.09
CA TYR A 167 12.77 9.59 -18.53
C TYR A 167 12.14 10.44 -17.41
N LEU A 168 10.89 10.86 -17.64
CA LEU A 168 10.02 11.45 -16.64
C LEU A 168 8.89 10.45 -16.31
N PRO A 169 8.75 10.02 -15.04
CA PRO A 169 7.68 9.13 -14.63
C PRO A 169 6.28 9.71 -14.91
N THR A 170 5.36 8.83 -15.27
CA THR A 170 3.93 9.15 -15.35
C THR A 170 3.23 8.88 -14.02
N GLN A 171 1.99 9.34 -13.86
CA GLN A 171 1.19 8.98 -12.67
C GLN A 171 0.95 7.46 -12.58
N GLU A 172 0.85 6.76 -13.71
CA GLU A 172 0.75 5.30 -13.75
C GLU A 172 2.03 4.64 -13.22
N ASP A 173 3.20 5.16 -13.59
CA ASP A 173 4.48 4.72 -13.03
C ASP A 173 4.54 4.95 -11.52
N VAL A 174 4.04 6.09 -11.05
CA VAL A 174 3.98 6.40 -9.62
C VAL A 174 3.08 5.40 -8.89
N LEU A 175 1.92 5.04 -9.44
CA LEU A 175 1.01 4.05 -8.85
C LEU A 175 1.65 2.66 -8.75
N HIS A 176 2.44 2.26 -9.75
CA HIS A 176 3.16 0.98 -9.74
C HIS A 176 4.46 1.04 -8.93
N SER A 177 5.02 2.21 -8.66
CA SER A 177 6.26 2.31 -7.89
C SER A 177 6.08 1.85 -6.44
N ARG A 178 7.14 1.27 -5.91
CA ARG A 178 7.19 0.66 -4.59
C ARG A 178 8.31 1.25 -3.77
N SER A 179 7.93 1.79 -2.63
CA SER A 179 8.84 2.17 -1.54
C SER A 179 8.38 1.47 -0.26
N LYS A 180 9.33 1.07 0.59
CA LYS A 180 8.99 0.53 1.91
C LYS A 180 8.50 1.69 2.78
N THR A 181 7.22 1.68 3.11
CA THR A 181 6.63 2.64 4.06
C THR A 181 7.13 2.33 5.46
N SER A 182 7.76 3.34 6.08
CA SER A 182 8.25 3.29 7.46
C SER A 182 7.58 4.38 8.28
N GLY A 183 7.22 4.06 9.52
CA GLY A 183 6.55 4.99 10.41
C GLY A 183 5.07 5.21 10.05
N ILE A 184 4.60 6.41 10.36
CA ILE A 184 3.21 6.86 10.22
C ILE A 184 3.22 8.09 9.34
N VAL A 185 2.42 8.09 8.28
CA VAL A 185 2.27 9.21 7.35
C VAL A 185 0.80 9.62 7.33
N GLU A 186 0.54 10.89 7.63
CA GLU A 186 -0.81 11.47 7.59
C GLU A 186 -0.98 12.28 6.30
N THR A 187 -2.08 12.06 5.60
CA THR A 187 -2.45 12.80 4.38
C THR A 187 -3.84 13.36 4.53
N ASN A 188 -3.97 14.68 4.44
CA ASN A 188 -5.25 15.37 4.56
C ASN A 188 -5.79 15.73 3.18
N PHE A 189 -7.04 15.40 2.91
CA PHE A 189 -7.71 15.80 1.67
C PHE A 189 -9.20 16.09 1.91
N ALA A 190 -9.75 16.92 1.03
CA ALA A 190 -11.18 17.21 1.02
C ALA A 190 -11.88 16.29 0.01
N MET A 191 -12.93 15.59 0.47
CA MET A 191 -13.78 14.77 -0.38
C MET A 191 -15.18 15.37 -0.41
N GLY A 192 -15.35 16.43 -1.21
CA GLY A 192 -16.53 17.29 -1.19
C GLY A 192 -16.59 18.13 0.09
N ASP A 193 -17.64 17.95 0.88
CA ASP A 193 -17.90 18.60 2.16
C ASP A 193 -17.14 17.98 3.35
N MET A 194 -16.58 16.78 3.19
CA MET A 194 -15.90 16.05 4.26
C MET A 194 -14.38 16.26 4.21
N ARG A 195 -13.76 16.51 5.36
CA ARG A 195 -12.30 16.50 5.51
C ARG A 195 -11.86 15.15 6.04
N ILE A 196 -10.95 14.50 5.33
CA ILE A 196 -10.40 13.20 5.70
C ILE A 196 -8.94 13.38 6.06
N ASN A 197 -8.57 12.91 7.25
CA ASN A 197 -7.20 12.62 7.62
C ASN A 197 -6.97 11.12 7.43
N LEU A 198 -6.20 10.79 6.41
CA LEU A 198 -5.85 9.42 6.06
C LEU A 198 -4.48 9.08 6.62
N VAL A 199 -4.43 8.11 7.52
CA VAL A 199 -3.22 7.68 8.22
C VAL A 199 -2.70 6.38 7.62
N ASP A 200 -1.59 6.44 6.88
CA ASP A 200 -0.88 5.27 6.36
C ASP A 200 0.21 4.83 7.33
N VAL A 201 0.23 3.54 7.64
CA VAL A 201 1.22 2.94 8.54
C VAL A 201 1.96 1.80 7.85
N GLY A 202 3.24 1.62 8.19
CA GLY A 202 4.05 0.52 7.67
C GLY A 202 3.40 -0.84 7.94
N GLY A 203 3.21 -1.66 6.88
CA GLY A 203 2.54 -2.97 6.97
C GLY A 203 3.40 -4.13 7.48
N GLN A 204 4.71 -3.94 7.48
CA GLN A 204 5.70 -4.96 7.85
C GLN A 204 5.72 -5.17 9.37
N ARG A 205 6.11 -6.38 9.81
CA ARG A 205 6.10 -6.75 11.24
C ARG A 205 6.85 -5.75 12.13
N SER A 206 8.01 -5.27 11.67
CA SER A 206 8.84 -4.30 12.41
C SER A 206 8.14 -2.95 12.66
N GLU A 207 7.14 -2.60 11.84
CA GLU A 207 6.45 -1.31 11.92
C GLU A 207 5.16 -1.37 12.77
N ARG A 208 4.63 -2.58 13.03
CA ARG A 208 3.31 -2.74 13.67
C ARG A 208 3.25 -2.28 15.11
N THR A 209 4.37 -2.29 15.83
CA THR A 209 4.45 -1.75 17.19
C THR A 209 4.13 -0.26 17.26
N LYS A 210 4.35 0.47 16.16
CA LYS A 210 4.08 1.91 16.06
C LYS A 210 2.60 2.23 15.83
N TRP A 211 1.80 1.25 15.38
CA TRP A 211 0.40 1.48 14.98
C TRP A 211 -0.46 2.03 16.11
N ILE A 212 -0.19 1.62 17.36
CA ILE A 212 -0.95 2.06 18.54
C ILE A 212 -0.95 3.58 18.72
N HIS A 213 0.09 4.27 18.22
CA HIS A 213 0.17 5.74 18.27
C HIS A 213 -0.86 6.43 17.36
N SER A 214 -1.52 5.69 16.46
CA SER A 214 -2.54 6.22 15.54
C SER A 214 -3.97 5.77 15.89
N PHE A 215 -4.18 4.97 16.93
CA PHE A 215 -5.48 4.31 17.19
C PHE A 215 -6.51 5.20 17.88
N GLU A 216 -6.10 6.33 18.46
CA GLU A 216 -7.03 7.25 19.10
C GLU A 216 -7.92 7.97 18.08
N SER A 217 -9.22 8.08 18.41
CA SER A 217 -10.23 8.83 17.65
C SER A 217 -10.38 8.42 16.18
N VAL A 218 -10.18 7.13 15.87
CA VAL A 218 -10.36 6.59 14.51
C VAL A 218 -11.85 6.40 14.19
N THR A 219 -12.31 7.08 13.13
CA THR A 219 -13.69 6.98 12.64
C THR A 219 -13.93 5.68 11.87
N SER A 220 -12.99 5.31 11.00
CA SER A 220 -13.08 4.12 10.14
C SER A 220 -11.71 3.53 9.85
N ILE A 221 -11.66 2.22 9.63
CA ILE A 221 -10.46 1.50 9.19
C ILE A 221 -10.65 1.07 7.75
N ILE A 222 -9.66 1.35 6.89
CA ILE A 222 -9.52 0.67 5.61
C ILE A 222 -8.50 -0.44 5.79
N PHE A 223 -8.94 -1.69 5.81
CA PHE A 223 -8.06 -2.85 5.89
C PHE A 223 -7.81 -3.42 4.49
N CYS A 224 -6.55 -3.40 4.04
CA CYS A 224 -6.15 -3.87 2.72
C CYS A 224 -5.65 -5.31 2.78
N VAL A 225 -6.23 -6.16 1.94
CA VAL A 225 -5.84 -7.55 1.71
C VAL A 225 -5.46 -7.69 0.24
N ALA A 226 -4.28 -8.22 -0.05
CA ALA A 226 -3.93 -8.59 -1.41
C ALA A 226 -4.45 -10.01 -1.71
N LEU A 227 -5.44 -10.11 -2.60
CA LEU A 227 -6.00 -11.40 -3.03
C LEU A 227 -4.93 -12.31 -3.63
N SER A 228 -3.96 -11.76 -4.35
CA SER A 228 -2.93 -12.51 -5.08
C SER A 228 -1.86 -13.19 -4.20
N GLU A 229 -1.87 -12.99 -2.88
CA GLU A 229 -0.84 -13.44 -1.95
C GLU A 229 -1.12 -14.82 -1.31
N TYR A 230 -2.16 -15.53 -1.75
CA TYR A 230 -2.59 -16.82 -1.17
C TYR A 230 -1.57 -17.96 -1.24
N ASP A 231 -0.64 -17.92 -2.17
CA ASP A 231 0.40 -18.93 -2.42
C ASP A 231 1.83 -18.43 -2.13
N GLN A 232 1.96 -17.21 -1.60
CA GLN A 232 3.26 -16.57 -1.38
C GLN A 232 3.70 -16.69 0.07
N MET A 233 5.02 -16.76 0.28
CA MET A 233 5.63 -16.69 1.61
C MET A 233 6.02 -15.25 1.96
N LEU A 234 6.08 -14.92 3.25
CA LEU A 234 6.54 -13.61 3.72
C LEU A 234 8.01 -13.40 3.38
N LEU A 235 8.37 -12.13 3.14
CA LEU A 235 9.78 -11.77 2.98
C LEU A 235 10.52 -11.84 4.31
N GLU A 236 9.84 -11.46 5.40
CA GLU A 236 10.39 -11.47 6.76
C GLU A 236 10.49 -12.89 7.36
N ASP A 237 9.71 -13.85 6.85
CA ASP A 237 9.64 -15.23 7.32
C ASP A 237 9.23 -16.19 6.19
N PRO A 238 10.21 -16.84 5.51
CA PRO A 238 9.93 -17.73 4.39
C PRO A 238 9.11 -18.98 4.76
N SER A 239 8.91 -19.28 6.05
CA SER A 239 8.10 -20.41 6.51
C SER A 239 6.60 -20.11 6.57
N GLN A 240 6.24 -18.83 6.48
CA GLN A 240 4.87 -18.39 6.72
C GLN A 240 4.21 -17.81 5.47
N ASN A 241 3.02 -18.34 5.17
CA ASN A 241 2.18 -17.86 4.08
C ASN A 241 1.65 -16.43 4.34
N ARG A 242 1.70 -15.57 3.32
CA ARG A 242 1.29 -14.16 3.38
C ARG A 242 -0.20 -13.98 3.69
N MET A 243 -1.08 -14.77 3.08
CA MET A 243 -2.52 -14.69 3.34
C MET A 243 -2.87 -15.15 4.75
N ALA A 244 -2.20 -16.19 5.26
CA ALA A 244 -2.35 -16.63 6.65
C ALA A 244 -1.94 -15.53 7.64
N GLU A 245 -0.82 -14.86 7.40
CA GLU A 245 -0.40 -13.69 8.20
C GLU A 245 -1.43 -12.55 8.13
N SER A 246 -1.99 -12.28 6.95
CA SER A 246 -3.03 -11.26 6.78
C SER A 246 -4.30 -11.57 7.57
N LEU A 247 -4.72 -12.84 7.63
CA LEU A 247 -5.84 -13.30 8.45
C LEU A 247 -5.59 -13.09 9.95
N VAL A 248 -4.41 -13.49 10.45
CA VAL A 248 -4.02 -13.28 11.86
C VAL A 248 -4.00 -11.79 12.20
N LEU A 249 -3.43 -10.98 11.31
CA LEU A 249 -3.38 -9.53 11.47
C LEU A 249 -4.79 -8.93 11.52
N PHE A 250 -5.66 -9.32 10.60
CA PHE A 250 -7.04 -8.84 10.57
C PHE A 250 -7.81 -9.23 11.83
N GLU A 251 -7.66 -10.47 12.29
CA GLU A 251 -8.29 -10.94 13.53
C GLU A 251 -7.88 -10.07 14.73
N SER A 252 -6.60 -9.70 14.82
CA SER A 252 -6.08 -8.84 15.89
C SER A 252 -6.68 -7.43 15.84
N VAL A 253 -6.93 -6.91 14.64
CA VAL A 253 -7.49 -5.57 14.42
C VAL A 253 -8.99 -5.56 14.69
N VAL A 254 -9.76 -6.43 14.01
CA VAL A 254 -11.22 -6.42 14.09
C VAL A 254 -11.75 -6.73 15.49
N ASN A 255 -10.97 -7.46 16.31
CA ASN A 255 -11.33 -7.79 17.69
C ASN A 255 -10.62 -6.92 18.73
N SER A 256 -9.90 -5.87 18.31
CA SER A 256 -9.21 -4.95 19.20
C SER A 256 -10.19 -4.08 19.99
N ARG A 257 -9.90 -3.87 21.27
CA ARG A 257 -10.66 -2.97 22.15
C ARG A 257 -10.66 -1.51 21.67
N TRP A 258 -9.62 -1.12 20.93
CA TRP A 258 -9.50 0.22 20.37
C TRP A 258 -10.56 0.53 19.30
N PHE A 259 -11.15 -0.51 18.67
CA PHE A 259 -11.99 -0.37 17.48
C PHE A 259 -13.43 -0.84 17.67
N LEU A 260 -13.89 -1.00 18.91
CA LEU A 260 -15.23 -1.52 19.23
C LEU A 260 -16.40 -0.73 18.62
N ARG A 261 -16.18 0.54 18.24
CA ARG A 261 -17.18 1.42 17.61
C ARG A 261 -16.77 1.89 16.23
N THR A 262 -15.73 1.29 15.66
CA THR A 262 -15.16 1.68 14.38
C THR A 262 -15.77 0.81 13.28
N SER A 263 -16.06 1.41 12.14
CA SER A 263 -16.43 0.66 10.93
C SER A 263 -15.18 0.13 10.22
N VAL A 264 -15.29 -1.01 9.57
CA VAL A 264 -14.19 -1.60 8.81
C VAL A 264 -14.58 -1.67 7.34
N ILE A 265 -13.83 -0.99 6.50
CA ILE A 265 -13.89 -1.13 5.05
C ILE A 265 -12.81 -2.14 4.67
N LEU A 266 -13.21 -3.27 4.10
CA LEU A 266 -12.30 -4.36 3.76
C LEU A 266 -12.02 -4.34 2.26
N PHE A 267 -10.81 -3.97 1.88
CA PHE A 267 -10.36 -3.98 0.49
C PHE A 267 -9.71 -5.31 0.14
N LEU A 268 -10.34 -6.04 -0.77
CA LEU A 268 -9.80 -7.22 -1.42
C LEU A 268 -9.12 -6.78 -2.73
N ASN A 269 -7.87 -6.34 -2.59
CA ASN A 269 -7.06 -5.69 -3.61
C ASN A 269 -6.32 -6.69 -4.51
N LYS A 270 -5.71 -6.19 -5.59
CA LYS A 270 -4.93 -6.96 -6.59
C LYS A 270 -5.78 -8.04 -7.28
N ILE A 271 -7.06 -7.74 -7.55
CA ILE A 271 -7.97 -8.66 -8.25
C ILE A 271 -7.49 -9.02 -9.65
N ASP A 272 -6.79 -8.11 -10.32
CA ASP A 272 -6.18 -8.28 -11.63
C ASP A 272 -5.09 -9.36 -11.62
N ILE A 273 -4.19 -9.31 -10.63
CA ILE A 273 -3.14 -10.31 -10.45
C ILE A 273 -3.76 -11.64 -10.01
N PHE A 274 -4.74 -11.59 -9.10
CA PHE A 274 -5.44 -12.78 -8.62
C PHE A 274 -6.14 -13.54 -9.75
N THR A 275 -6.84 -12.83 -10.63
CA THR A 275 -7.58 -13.39 -11.79
C THR A 275 -6.65 -14.13 -12.74
N LYS A 276 -5.50 -13.54 -13.07
CA LYS A 276 -4.51 -14.18 -13.95
C LYS A 276 -3.89 -15.43 -13.32
N LYS A 277 -3.73 -15.42 -12.00
CA LYS A 277 -2.97 -16.42 -11.26
C LYS A 277 -3.78 -17.68 -10.91
N LEU A 278 -5.06 -17.50 -10.59
CA LEU A 278 -5.94 -18.56 -10.09
C LEU A 278 -5.99 -19.83 -10.96
N PRO A 279 -6.03 -19.76 -12.31
CA PRO A 279 -6.01 -20.96 -13.15
C PRO A 279 -4.68 -21.72 -13.13
N MET A 280 -3.56 -21.02 -12.91
CA MET A 280 -2.22 -21.61 -12.88
C MET A 280 -1.86 -22.17 -11.50
N ARG A 281 -2.44 -21.60 -10.45
CA ARG A 281 -2.17 -21.95 -9.05
C ARG A 281 -3.50 -22.07 -8.31
N PRO A 282 -4.15 -23.25 -8.35
CA PRO A 282 -5.46 -23.43 -7.75
C PRO A 282 -5.49 -23.04 -6.27
N LEU A 283 -6.50 -22.26 -5.87
CA LEU A 283 -6.65 -21.85 -4.47
C LEU A 283 -6.80 -23.04 -3.51
N ALA A 284 -7.36 -24.16 -3.99
CA ALA A 284 -7.57 -25.38 -3.22
C ALA A 284 -6.28 -26.02 -2.71
N ASP A 285 -5.14 -25.79 -3.37
CA ASP A 285 -3.83 -26.32 -2.96
C ASP A 285 -3.34 -25.66 -1.66
N TYR A 286 -3.80 -24.44 -1.39
CA TYR A 286 -3.44 -23.65 -0.20
C TYR A 286 -4.58 -23.59 0.83
N PHE A 287 -5.82 -23.80 0.36
CA PHE A 287 -7.04 -23.82 1.17
C PHE A 287 -7.85 -25.08 0.85
N PRO A 288 -7.54 -26.25 1.45
CA PRO A 288 -8.13 -27.54 1.07
C PRO A 288 -9.66 -27.61 1.23
N ASP A 289 -10.22 -26.77 2.10
CA ASP A 289 -11.67 -26.64 2.33
C ASP A 289 -12.39 -25.85 1.22
N TYR A 290 -11.67 -25.14 0.35
CA TYR A 290 -12.25 -24.46 -0.80
C TYR A 290 -12.59 -25.43 -1.95
N LYS A 291 -13.83 -25.36 -2.46
CA LYS A 291 -14.35 -26.24 -3.53
C LYS A 291 -14.85 -25.50 -4.77
N GLY A 292 -14.58 -24.20 -4.88
CA GLY A 292 -15.15 -23.35 -5.95
C GLY A 292 -14.43 -23.42 -7.30
N GLY A 293 -13.34 -24.18 -7.42
CA GLY A 293 -12.53 -24.24 -8.64
C GLY A 293 -11.79 -22.93 -8.94
N ASP A 294 -11.50 -22.67 -10.21
CA ASP A 294 -10.82 -21.47 -10.71
C ASP A 294 -11.77 -20.27 -10.95
N ASP A 295 -13.02 -20.34 -10.48
CA ASP A 295 -13.96 -19.23 -10.54
C ASP A 295 -13.52 -18.10 -9.60
N VAL A 296 -13.09 -16.98 -10.19
CA VAL A 296 -12.59 -15.79 -9.49
C VAL A 296 -13.59 -15.25 -8.47
N ASN A 297 -14.88 -15.23 -8.81
CA ASN A 297 -15.91 -14.70 -7.92
C ASN A 297 -16.13 -15.61 -6.72
N LYS A 298 -16.16 -16.94 -6.92
CA LYS A 298 -16.26 -17.91 -5.82
C LYS A 298 -15.03 -17.87 -4.92
N ALA A 299 -13.84 -17.77 -5.52
CA ALA A 299 -12.57 -17.70 -4.80
C ALA A 299 -12.47 -16.41 -3.96
N ALA A 300 -12.81 -15.25 -4.54
CA ALA A 300 -12.84 -13.98 -3.83
C ALA A 300 -13.89 -13.96 -2.70
N LYS A 301 -15.09 -14.53 -2.93
CA LYS A 301 -16.13 -14.70 -1.89
C LYS A 301 -15.67 -15.62 -0.77
N TYR A 302 -14.95 -16.69 -1.09
CA TYR A 302 -14.38 -17.59 -0.09
C TYR A 302 -13.33 -16.87 0.77
N ILE A 303 -12.40 -16.13 0.16
CA ILE A 303 -11.43 -15.33 0.92
C ILE A 303 -12.15 -14.31 1.78
N LEU A 304 -13.12 -13.58 1.24
CA LEU A 304 -13.96 -12.66 2.01
C LEU A 304 -14.58 -13.35 3.23
N TRP A 305 -15.19 -14.52 3.04
CA TRP A 305 -15.79 -15.31 4.11
C TRP A 305 -14.77 -15.67 5.21
N ARG A 306 -13.54 -16.05 4.85
CA ARG A 306 -12.46 -16.33 5.82
C ARG A 306 -12.16 -15.12 6.68
N PHE A 307 -12.07 -13.92 6.09
CA PHE A 307 -11.86 -12.67 6.85
C PHE A 307 -13.06 -12.33 7.74
N THR A 308 -14.28 -12.32 7.18
CA THR A 308 -15.47 -11.93 7.95
C THR A 308 -15.79 -12.89 9.09
N SER A 309 -15.41 -14.18 8.97
CA SER A 309 -15.62 -15.18 10.03
C SER A 309 -14.77 -14.93 11.28
N LEU A 310 -13.69 -14.13 11.17
CA LEU A 310 -12.84 -13.74 12.30
C LEU A 310 -13.43 -12.60 13.14
N ASN A 311 -14.50 -11.96 12.68
CA ASN A 311 -15.13 -10.81 13.33
C ASN A 311 -16.03 -11.21 14.52
N ARG A 312 -15.40 -11.50 15.67
CA ARG A 312 -16.11 -11.85 16.92
C ARG A 312 -16.73 -10.62 17.58
N ALA A 313 -16.12 -9.44 17.38
CA ALA A 313 -16.63 -8.16 17.87
C ALA A 313 -17.88 -7.66 17.14
N LYS A 314 -18.31 -8.33 16.07
CA LYS A 314 -19.49 -7.97 15.26
C LYS A 314 -19.44 -6.53 14.74
N LEU A 315 -18.25 -6.05 14.38
CA LEU A 315 -18.08 -4.76 13.72
C LEU A 315 -18.77 -4.77 12.35
N GLN A 316 -19.22 -3.61 11.89
CA GLN A 316 -19.74 -3.45 10.53
C GLN A 316 -18.59 -3.54 9.54
N ILE A 317 -18.65 -4.51 8.62
CA ILE A 317 -17.63 -4.74 7.58
C ILE A 317 -18.24 -4.42 6.21
N TYR A 318 -17.62 -3.51 5.48
CA TYR A 318 -17.98 -3.11 4.11
C TYR A 318 -16.93 -3.63 3.13
N PRO A 319 -17.16 -4.78 2.46
CA PRO A 319 -16.17 -5.36 1.56
C PRO A 319 -16.21 -4.74 0.16
N HIS A 320 -15.03 -4.50 -0.41
CA HIS A 320 -14.87 -4.05 -1.79
C HIS A 320 -13.76 -4.84 -2.47
N ILE A 321 -14.02 -5.32 -3.67
CA ILE A 321 -12.99 -5.86 -4.56
C ILE A 321 -12.34 -4.68 -5.28
N THR A 322 -11.01 -4.59 -5.21
CA THR A 322 -10.28 -3.44 -5.72
C THR A 322 -9.10 -3.81 -6.59
N GLN A 323 -8.79 -2.91 -7.51
CA GLN A 323 -7.51 -2.84 -8.19
C GLN A 323 -6.96 -1.44 -7.90
N ALA A 324 -6.07 -1.32 -6.92
CA ALA A 324 -5.56 -0.01 -6.48
C ALA A 324 -4.82 0.77 -7.57
N THR A 325 -4.35 0.11 -8.63
CA THR A 325 -3.74 0.76 -9.80
C THR A 325 -4.76 1.32 -10.79
N ASP A 326 -6.04 0.94 -10.71
CA ASP A 326 -7.13 1.48 -11.53
C ASP A 326 -7.81 2.66 -10.83
N THR A 327 -7.56 3.86 -11.35
CA THR A 327 -8.12 5.11 -10.83
C THR A 327 -9.65 5.14 -10.88
N ASN A 328 -10.29 4.56 -11.90
CA ASN A 328 -11.76 4.55 -12.01
C ASN A 328 -12.38 3.61 -10.97
N ASN A 329 -11.79 2.43 -10.79
CA ASN A 329 -12.19 1.49 -9.74
C ASN A 329 -12.11 2.17 -8.36
N ILE A 330 -11.01 2.85 -8.05
CA ILE A 330 -10.83 3.53 -6.76
C ILE A 330 -11.77 4.72 -6.60
N ARG A 331 -12.06 5.51 -7.64
CA ARG A 331 -13.07 6.58 -7.58
C ARG A 331 -14.45 6.04 -7.17
N LEU A 332 -14.89 4.93 -7.77
CA LEU A 332 -16.19 4.32 -7.46
C LEU A 332 -16.23 3.75 -6.04
N VAL A 333 -15.16 3.07 -5.63
CA VAL A 333 -15.05 2.49 -4.28
C VAL A 333 -15.06 3.59 -3.22
N PHE A 334 -14.31 4.68 -3.43
CA PHE A 334 -14.28 5.79 -2.47
C PHE A 334 -15.58 6.61 -2.44
N ALA A 335 -16.31 6.69 -3.55
CA ALA A 335 -17.66 7.25 -3.55
C ALA A 335 -18.61 6.43 -2.65
N ALA A 336 -18.53 5.10 -2.69
CA ALA A 336 -19.30 4.23 -1.79
C ALA A 336 -18.84 4.38 -0.33
N VAL A 337 -17.53 4.44 -0.08
CA VAL A 337 -16.95 4.70 1.25
C VAL A 337 -17.42 6.03 1.83
N LYS A 338 -17.48 7.09 1.00
CA LYS A 338 -18.01 8.40 1.41
C LYS A 338 -19.40 8.25 2.02
N GLU A 339 -20.28 7.51 1.35
CA GLU A 339 -21.65 7.35 1.77
C GLU A 339 -21.75 6.58 3.10
N TYR A 340 -20.99 5.49 3.25
CA TYR A 340 -20.95 4.75 4.52
C TYR A 340 -20.47 5.62 5.68
N VAL A 341 -19.40 6.37 5.46
CA VAL A 341 -18.85 7.25 6.48
C VAL A 341 -19.84 8.37 6.84
N ARG A 342 -20.56 8.93 5.85
CA ARG A 342 -21.61 9.93 6.07
C ARG A 342 -22.77 9.38 6.90
N VAL A 343 -23.24 8.18 6.62
CA VAL A 343 -24.31 7.53 7.40
C VAL A 343 -23.87 7.27 8.85
N LEU A 344 -22.61 6.86 9.05
CA LEU A 344 -22.06 6.62 10.39
C LEU A 344 -21.94 7.89 11.22
N THR A 345 -21.54 9.01 10.63
CA THR A 345 -21.44 10.28 11.35
C THR A 345 -22.82 10.84 11.70
N GLN A 346 -23.82 10.67 10.83
CA GLN A 346 -25.21 11.06 11.11
C GLN A 346 -25.83 10.24 12.24
N ASN A 347 -25.63 8.91 12.24
CA ASN A 347 -26.14 8.03 13.28
C ASN A 347 -25.43 8.18 14.64
N SER A 348 -24.22 8.76 14.67
CA SER A 348 -23.49 9.02 15.92
C SER A 348 -23.83 10.38 16.54
N ALA A 349 -24.48 11.27 15.79
CA ALA A 349 -24.90 12.59 16.25
C ALA A 349 -26.36 12.64 16.74
N ALA A 350 -27.12 11.57 16.51
CA ALA A 350 -28.45 11.32 17.05
C ALA A 350 -28.34 10.44 18.31
#